data_AF-A0A243WG49-F1
#
_entry.id   AF-A0A243WG49-F1
#
_cell.length_a   1.000
_cell.length_b   1.000
_cell.length_c   1.000
_cell.angle_alpha   90.00
_cell.angle_beta   90.00
_cell.angle_gamma   90.00
#
_symmetry.space_group_name_H-M   'P 1'
#
loop_
_entity.id
_entity.type
_entity.pdbx_description
1 polymer ?
#
loop_
_entity_poly.entity_id
_entity_poly.type
_entity_poly.pdbx_seq_one_letter_code
_entity_poly.pdbx_strand_id
1 'polypeptide(L)'
;MRGGFVGASLLALAMTACKTETEPGLEAGTEYYPVEVGTYRTYNVIDSTWNNNVIGVTRFQFRERVAESFTDAAGQLAYRVVRSKRNATTDAWQDDSVMLVNPSVQTVLLTRNNRRTVELVFPVQEGTSWNRDAYNTLDTVTFQNRSYKRAGQPFDITTSGKTLHYEQTVTTEDSGVNSYGQIIDDGIRQVAKYRQVYARDMGLVYRVRRRYQYCPASGNCSPNKAYIYLGRVRSETLVESGRL
;
A
#
# COMPACT_ATOMS: atom_id res chain seq x y z
N MET A 1 -51.56 -1.85 -77.86
CA MET A 1 -50.32 -2.68 -77.81
C MET A 1 -49.18 -1.76 -78.27
N ARG A 2 -48.12 -1.45 -77.52
CA ARG A 2 -47.39 -2.13 -76.44
C ARG A 2 -46.94 -1.10 -75.39
N GLY A 3 -47.07 -1.47 -74.12
CA GLY A 3 -46.49 -0.75 -72.99
C GLY A 3 -44.99 -1.01 -72.85
N GLY A 4 -44.30 -0.12 -72.15
CA GLY A 4 -42.85 -0.13 -72.00
C GLY A 4 -42.33 -1.02 -70.87
N PHE A 5 -41.05 -0.81 -70.52
CA PHE A 5 -40.50 -0.68 -69.17
C PHE A 5 -38.97 -0.64 -69.31
N VAL A 6 -38.35 0.49 -68.95
CA VAL A 6 -36.90 0.60 -68.76
C VAL A 6 -36.65 0.30 -67.29
N GLY A 7 -36.03 -0.84 -67.00
CA GLY A 7 -35.64 -1.24 -65.64
C GLY A 7 -34.35 -0.52 -65.23
N ALA A 8 -34.43 0.38 -64.27
CA ALA A 8 -33.27 0.95 -63.59
C ALA A 8 -32.95 0.09 -62.36
N SER A 9 -31.85 -0.67 -62.41
CA SER A 9 -31.33 -1.44 -61.29
C SER A 9 -30.64 -0.52 -60.28
N LEU A 10 -31.27 -0.32 -59.11
CA LEU A 10 -30.65 0.32 -57.95
C LEU A 10 -29.66 -0.66 -57.30
N LEU A 11 -28.37 -0.34 -57.34
CA LEU A 11 -27.32 -1.06 -56.61
C LEU A 11 -27.28 -0.55 -55.17
N ALA A 12 -27.81 -1.34 -54.23
CA ALA A 12 -27.79 -1.03 -52.80
C ALA A 12 -26.37 -1.23 -52.23
N LEU A 13 -25.68 -0.13 -51.90
CA LEU A 13 -24.43 -0.12 -51.15
C LEU A 13 -24.72 -0.50 -49.69
N ALA A 14 -24.35 -1.71 -49.29
CA ALA A 14 -24.34 -2.12 -47.89
C ALA A 14 -23.19 -1.40 -47.18
N MET A 15 -23.50 -0.40 -46.36
CA MET A 15 -22.54 0.20 -45.44
C MET A 15 -22.33 -0.74 -44.25
N THR A 16 -21.19 -1.43 -44.23
CA THR A 16 -20.72 -2.18 -43.07
C THR A 16 -20.26 -1.19 -42.00
N ALA A 17 -21.08 -0.98 -40.97
CA ALA A 17 -20.70 -0.21 -39.79
C ALA A 17 -19.59 -0.96 -39.04
N CYS A 18 -18.39 -0.41 -39.08
CA CYS A 18 -17.26 -0.88 -38.29
C CYS A 18 -17.59 -0.61 -36.81
N LYS A 19 -17.93 -1.65 -36.04
CA LYS A 19 -18.02 -1.55 -34.59
C LYS A 19 -16.61 -1.42 -34.04
N THR A 20 -16.24 -0.22 -33.60
CA THR A 20 -15.05 -0.02 -32.76
C THR A 20 -15.37 -0.62 -31.40
N GLU A 21 -14.89 -1.84 -31.15
CA GLU A 21 -14.83 -2.38 -29.80
C GLU A 21 -13.90 -1.47 -29.00
N THR A 22 -14.50 -0.72 -28.07
CA THR A 22 -13.73 0.07 -27.11
C THR A 22 -13.26 -0.92 -26.07
N GLU A 23 -12.00 -1.34 -26.16
CA GLU A 23 -11.32 -2.06 -25.10
C GLU A 23 -11.54 -1.28 -23.79
N PRO A 24 -12.15 -1.87 -22.75
CA PRO A 24 -12.31 -1.17 -21.49
C PRO A 24 -10.93 -0.74 -21.01
N GLY A 25 -10.76 0.57 -20.80
CA GLY A 25 -9.51 1.14 -20.33
C GLY A 25 -9.06 0.45 -19.03
N LEU A 26 -7.75 0.30 -18.86
CA LEU A 26 -7.17 -0.29 -17.67
C LEU A 26 -7.72 0.39 -16.40
N GLU A 27 -8.27 -0.39 -15.47
CA GLU A 27 -8.74 0.13 -14.18
C GLU A 27 -7.58 0.83 -13.45
N ALA A 28 -7.78 2.08 -13.02
CA ALA A 28 -6.71 2.88 -12.41
C ALA A 28 -6.24 2.29 -11.07
N GLY A 29 -7.12 1.63 -10.31
CA GLY A 29 -6.79 1.09 -8.99
C GLY A 29 -6.77 2.13 -7.88
N THR A 30 -7.32 3.34 -8.10
CA THR A 30 -7.43 4.39 -7.06
C THR A 30 -8.29 3.93 -5.88
N GLU A 31 -9.20 2.98 -6.11
CA GLU A 31 -10.02 2.31 -5.11
C GLU A 31 -9.23 1.46 -4.10
N TYR A 32 -7.94 1.18 -4.33
CA TYR A 32 -7.05 0.58 -3.32
C TYR A 32 -6.61 1.58 -2.24
N TYR A 33 -6.98 2.86 -2.34
CA TYR A 33 -6.77 3.84 -1.27
C TYR A 33 -7.95 4.81 -1.15
N PRO A 34 -9.12 4.34 -0.67
CA PRO A 34 -10.24 5.22 -0.42
C PRO A 34 -9.93 6.10 0.79
N VAL A 35 -10.16 7.40 0.63
CA VAL A 35 -9.99 8.39 1.69
C VAL A 35 -11.15 9.37 1.65
N GLU A 36 -11.85 9.47 2.77
CA GLU A 36 -13.02 10.33 2.91
C GLU A 36 -13.07 10.86 4.35
N VAL A 37 -13.37 12.15 4.51
CA VAL A 37 -13.50 12.78 5.83
C VAL A 37 -14.57 12.08 6.67
N GLY A 38 -14.27 11.86 7.94
CA GLY A 38 -15.16 11.16 8.87
C GLY A 38 -15.01 9.64 8.85
N THR A 39 -14.23 9.05 7.94
CA THR A 39 -13.92 7.61 7.98
C THR A 39 -12.78 7.28 8.95
N TYR A 40 -12.75 6.04 9.43
CA TYR A 40 -11.66 5.53 10.25
C TYR A 40 -11.31 4.06 9.96
N ARG A 41 -10.08 3.68 10.33
CA ARG A 41 -9.58 2.30 10.33
C ARG A 41 -8.90 1.99 11.66
N THR A 42 -9.27 0.90 12.30
CA THR A 42 -8.67 0.38 13.53
C THR A 42 -7.84 -0.86 13.23
N TYR A 43 -6.60 -0.89 13.71
CA TYR A 43 -5.66 -1.97 13.52
C TYR A 43 -5.26 -2.60 14.85
N ASN A 44 -5.23 -3.94 14.89
CA ASN A 44 -4.48 -4.67 15.89
C ASN A 44 -3.00 -4.59 15.58
N VAL A 45 -2.20 -4.20 16.57
CA VAL A 45 -0.75 -4.05 16.43
C VAL A 45 -0.03 -5.06 17.31
N ILE A 46 0.96 -5.71 16.73
CA ILE A 46 1.95 -6.54 17.43
C ILE A 46 3.29 -5.89 17.17
N ASP A 47 3.94 -5.36 18.20
CA ASP A 47 5.29 -4.81 18.13
C ASP A 47 6.21 -5.68 18.96
N SER A 48 7.19 -6.29 18.29
CA SER A 48 8.15 -7.22 18.87
C SER A 48 9.55 -6.68 18.68
N THR A 49 10.35 -6.73 19.73
CA THR A 49 11.76 -6.35 19.72
C THR A 49 12.62 -7.53 20.14
N TRP A 50 13.82 -7.61 19.60
CA TRP A 50 14.84 -8.58 19.99
C TRP A 50 16.10 -7.84 20.40
N ASN A 51 16.64 -8.23 21.55
CA ASN A 51 17.97 -7.85 21.99
C ASN A 51 18.70 -9.09 22.49
N ASN A 52 19.77 -9.45 21.79
CA ASN A 52 20.56 -10.65 22.05
C ASN A 52 19.68 -11.92 22.20
N ASN A 53 18.81 -12.13 21.22
CA ASN A 53 17.84 -13.23 21.14
C ASN A 53 16.72 -13.24 22.21
N VAL A 54 16.67 -12.23 23.08
CA VAL A 54 15.56 -12.04 24.03
C VAL A 54 14.46 -11.23 23.36
N ILE A 55 13.24 -11.79 23.35
CA ILE A 55 12.07 -11.15 22.74
C ILE A 55 11.23 -10.37 23.75
N GLY A 56 10.92 -9.12 23.42
CA GLY A 56 9.84 -8.34 24.04
C GLY A 56 8.67 -8.24 23.08
N VAL A 57 7.44 -8.46 23.56
CA VAL A 57 6.22 -8.33 22.74
C VAL A 57 5.24 -7.38 23.41
N THR A 58 4.77 -6.39 22.65
CA THR A 58 3.70 -5.49 23.06
C THR A 58 2.55 -5.56 22.07
N ARG A 59 1.33 -5.48 22.60
CA ARG A 59 0.08 -5.52 21.84
C ARG A 59 -0.74 -4.31 22.20
N PHE A 60 -1.29 -3.66 21.19
CA PHE A 60 -2.12 -2.46 21.34
C PHE A 60 -2.92 -2.26 20.05
N GLN A 61 -3.75 -1.22 20.01
CA GLN A 61 -4.47 -0.84 18.80
C GLN A 61 -4.10 0.57 18.35
N PHE A 62 -4.07 0.75 17.03
CA PHE A 62 -4.08 2.06 16.41
C PHE A 62 -5.42 2.31 15.76
N ARG A 63 -5.88 3.57 15.76
CA ARG A 63 -7.00 4.03 14.94
C ARG A 63 -6.54 5.21 14.12
N GLU A 64 -6.72 5.15 12.82
CA GLU A 64 -6.44 6.22 11.88
C GLU A 64 -7.78 6.81 11.42
N ARG A 65 -8.08 8.06 11.80
CA ARG A 65 -9.30 8.79 11.41
C ARG A 65 -8.97 9.89 10.41
N VAL A 66 -9.75 10.02 9.35
CA VAL A 66 -9.65 11.13 8.41
C VAL A 66 -10.40 12.32 9.01
N ALA A 67 -9.65 13.26 9.58
CA ALA A 67 -10.20 14.35 10.38
C ALA A 67 -10.76 15.50 9.53
N GLU A 68 -10.03 15.89 8.48
CA GLU A 68 -10.44 16.96 7.57
C GLU A 68 -9.73 16.82 6.22
N SER A 69 -10.19 17.60 5.24
CA SER A 69 -9.52 17.81 3.97
C SER A 69 -9.26 19.29 3.75
N PHE A 70 -8.17 19.63 3.09
CA PHE A 70 -7.81 21.01 2.74
C PHE A 70 -6.99 21.02 1.46
N THR A 71 -6.87 22.20 0.85
CA THR A 71 -5.94 22.43 -0.26
C THR A 71 -4.61 22.88 0.30
N ASP A 72 -3.53 22.18 -0.03
CA ASP A 72 -2.19 22.53 0.43
C ASP A 72 -1.60 23.74 -0.33
N ALA A 73 -0.41 24.17 0.08
CA ALA A 73 0.27 25.32 -0.52
C ALA A 73 0.64 25.12 -2.00
N ALA A 74 0.62 23.89 -2.50
CA ALA A 74 0.84 23.56 -3.91
C ALA A 74 -0.48 23.44 -4.71
N GLY A 75 -1.61 23.77 -4.10
CA GLY A 75 -2.92 23.66 -4.73
C GLY A 75 -3.46 22.23 -4.79
N GLN A 76 -2.87 21.29 -4.06
CA GLN A 76 -3.25 19.88 -4.09
C GLN A 76 -4.18 19.53 -2.92
N LEU A 77 -5.14 18.63 -3.18
CA LEU A 77 -6.00 18.10 -2.12
C LEU A 77 -5.16 17.28 -1.13
N ALA A 78 -5.35 17.58 0.16
CA ALA A 78 -4.70 16.91 1.27
C ALA A 78 -5.75 16.50 2.30
N TYR A 79 -5.55 15.34 2.93
CA TYR A 79 -6.36 14.85 4.03
C TYR A 79 -5.52 14.74 5.29
N ARG A 80 -5.98 15.35 6.39
CA ARG A 80 -5.36 15.18 7.70
C ARG A 80 -5.87 13.89 8.33
N VAL A 81 -4.96 12.93 8.52
CA VAL A 81 -5.24 11.67 9.21
C VAL A 81 -4.65 11.73 10.61
N VAL A 82 -5.51 11.64 11.63
CA VAL A 82 -5.08 11.56 13.02
C VAL A 82 -5.00 10.09 13.42
N ARG A 83 -3.83 9.66 13.88
CA ARG A 83 -3.64 8.35 14.48
C ARG A 83 -3.74 8.48 15.99
N SER A 84 -4.61 7.67 16.57
CA SER A 84 -4.71 7.49 18.02
C SER A 84 -4.29 6.07 18.40
N LYS A 85 -3.88 5.87 19.66
CA LYS A 85 -3.46 4.60 20.25
C LYS A 85 -4.29 4.29 21.50
N ARG A 86 -4.51 3.00 21.76
CA ARG A 86 -4.99 2.48 23.04
C ARG A 86 -4.37 1.11 23.34
N ASN A 87 -4.15 0.76 24.60
CA ASN A 87 -3.50 -0.50 24.97
C ASN A 87 -4.50 -1.65 25.05
N ALA A 88 -5.63 -1.45 25.73
CA ALA A 88 -6.77 -2.36 25.77
C ALA A 88 -7.96 -1.82 24.97
N THR A 89 -8.90 -2.70 24.60
CA THR A 89 -10.12 -2.33 23.86
C THR A 89 -11.09 -1.47 24.70
N THR A 90 -10.97 -1.53 26.01
CA THR A 90 -11.74 -0.73 26.98
C THR A 90 -11.15 0.65 27.23
N ASP A 91 -9.88 0.87 26.86
CA ASP A 91 -9.20 2.14 27.10
C ASP A 91 -9.70 3.22 26.12
N ALA A 92 -9.69 4.47 26.60
CA ALA A 92 -9.91 5.63 25.75
C ALA A 92 -8.79 5.78 24.70
N TRP A 93 -9.15 6.26 23.51
CA TRP A 93 -8.19 6.60 22.46
C TRP A 93 -7.39 7.84 22.84
N GLN A 94 -6.07 7.78 22.69
CA GLN A 94 -5.17 8.93 22.86
C GLN A 94 -4.46 9.23 21.55
N ASP A 95 -4.38 10.49 21.16
CA ASP A 95 -3.70 10.88 19.92
C ASP A 95 -2.19 10.54 19.99
N ASP A 96 -1.67 9.93 18.93
CA ASP A 96 -0.29 9.42 18.82
C ASP A 96 0.49 10.20 17.76
N SER A 97 -0.10 10.37 16.58
CA SER A 97 0.58 11.05 15.47
C SER A 97 -0.41 11.60 14.45
N VAL A 98 0.05 12.58 13.67
CA VAL A 98 -0.69 13.15 12.55
C VAL A 98 0.03 12.82 11.24
N MET A 99 -0.73 12.51 10.20
CA MET A 99 -0.24 12.23 8.86
C MET A 99 -1.04 13.06 7.85
N LEU A 100 -0.41 13.40 6.74
CA LEU A 100 -1.10 14.00 5.59
C LEU A 100 -1.11 13.00 4.44
N VAL A 101 -2.28 12.81 3.84
CA VAL A 101 -2.45 11.98 2.63
C VAL A 101 -2.83 12.89 1.49
N ASN A 102 -2.09 12.83 0.39
CA ASN A 102 -2.41 13.52 -0.86
C ASN A 102 -2.67 12.47 -1.94
N PRO A 103 -3.92 12.01 -2.13
CA PRO A 103 -4.27 11.12 -3.23
C PRO A 103 -4.40 11.92 -4.54
N SER A 104 -4.00 11.33 -5.65
CA SER A 104 -4.25 11.81 -7.00
C SER A 104 -4.59 10.66 -7.94
N VAL A 105 -4.86 10.96 -9.21
CA VAL A 105 -5.06 9.93 -10.25
C VAL A 105 -3.77 9.20 -10.62
N GLN A 106 -2.60 9.67 -10.19
CA GLN A 106 -1.30 9.07 -10.47
C GLN A 106 -0.65 8.43 -9.24
N THR A 107 -0.84 8.98 -8.04
CA THR A 107 -0.12 8.52 -6.85
C THR A 107 -0.91 8.73 -5.56
N VAL A 108 -0.50 8.03 -4.50
CA VAL A 108 -0.85 8.39 -3.12
C VAL A 108 0.41 8.79 -2.39
N LEU A 109 0.50 10.05 -1.98
CA LEU A 109 1.60 10.54 -1.15
C LEU A 109 1.18 10.53 0.31
N LEU A 110 2.07 10.06 1.18
CA LEU A 110 1.90 10.09 2.63
C LEU A 110 3.02 10.91 3.24
N THR A 111 2.67 11.91 4.05
CA THR A 111 3.64 12.66 4.85
C THR A 111 3.47 12.32 6.32
N ARG A 112 4.54 11.84 6.97
CA ARG A 112 4.60 11.55 8.40
C ARG A 112 5.96 11.96 8.95
N ASN A 113 5.99 12.66 10.08
CA ASN A 113 7.23 13.12 10.73
C ASN A 113 8.16 13.85 9.75
N ASN A 114 7.62 14.80 8.98
CA ASN A 114 8.33 15.55 7.93
C ASN A 114 8.99 14.70 6.84
N ARG A 115 8.58 13.45 6.68
CA ARG A 115 9.01 12.58 5.59
C ARG A 115 7.83 12.25 4.69
N ARG A 116 7.95 12.64 3.42
CA ARG A 116 6.97 12.34 2.36
C ARG A 116 7.39 11.10 1.59
N THR A 117 6.48 10.15 1.41
CA THR A 117 6.69 8.88 0.69
C THR A 117 5.60 8.65 -0.34
N VAL A 118 5.96 7.99 -1.44
CA VAL A 118 5.01 7.50 -2.47
C VAL A 118 4.51 6.13 -2.03
N GLU A 119 3.30 6.06 -1.48
CA GLU A 119 2.73 4.82 -0.95
C GLU A 119 2.15 3.93 -2.04
N LEU A 120 1.51 4.51 -3.05
CA LEU A 120 0.96 3.84 -4.24
C LEU A 120 1.22 4.69 -5.50
N VAL A 121 1.32 4.02 -6.65
CA VAL A 121 1.32 4.61 -7.99
C VAL A 121 0.19 3.98 -8.82
N PHE A 122 -0.39 4.76 -9.73
CA PHE A 122 -1.49 4.34 -10.59
C PHE A 122 -1.09 4.45 -12.06
N PRO A 123 -1.56 3.54 -12.93
CA PRO A 123 -2.47 2.43 -12.61
C PRO A 123 -1.81 1.30 -11.80
N VAL A 124 -2.58 0.59 -10.98
CA VAL A 124 -2.07 -0.58 -10.25
C VAL A 124 -1.82 -1.72 -11.24
N GLN A 125 -0.56 -2.10 -11.40
CA GLN A 125 -0.14 -3.19 -12.27
C GLN A 125 0.94 -4.04 -11.60
N GLU A 126 0.83 -5.36 -11.73
CA GLU A 126 1.82 -6.29 -11.18
C GLU A 126 3.23 -5.97 -11.70
N GLY A 127 4.22 -5.94 -10.80
CA GLY A 127 5.62 -5.69 -11.17
C GLY A 127 5.99 -4.22 -11.37
N THR A 128 5.01 -3.30 -11.47
CA THR A 128 5.30 -1.86 -11.50
C THR A 128 6.09 -1.47 -10.26
N SER A 129 7.19 -0.76 -10.50
CA SER A 129 8.18 -0.40 -9.49
C SER A 129 8.40 1.11 -9.51
N TRP A 130 8.61 1.71 -8.34
CA TRP A 130 8.78 3.14 -8.18
C TRP A 130 9.73 3.47 -7.03
N ASN A 131 10.17 4.73 -7.03
CA ASN A 131 10.93 5.29 -5.93
C ASN A 131 9.96 5.78 -4.84
N ARG A 132 9.85 5.03 -3.74
CA ARG A 132 9.06 5.43 -2.56
C ARG A 132 9.55 6.75 -1.98
N ASP A 133 10.85 7.02 -2.09
CA ASP A 133 11.52 8.12 -1.42
C ASP A 133 11.69 9.36 -2.31
N ALA A 134 11.08 9.40 -3.51
CA ALA A 134 11.17 10.46 -4.52
C ALA A 134 10.87 11.91 -4.05
N TYR A 135 10.36 12.08 -2.83
CA TYR A 135 10.00 13.38 -2.25
C TYR A 135 10.62 13.59 -0.85
N ASN A 136 11.72 12.90 -0.53
CA ASN A 136 12.41 13.10 0.74
C ASN A 136 13.94 13.01 0.60
N THR A 137 14.65 13.22 1.70
CA THR A 137 16.13 13.31 1.72
C THR A 137 16.85 12.01 1.37
N LEU A 138 16.13 10.91 1.22
CA LEU A 138 16.68 9.62 0.78
C LEU A 138 16.41 9.36 -0.70
N ASP A 139 15.85 10.33 -1.42
CA ASP A 139 15.69 10.25 -2.87
C ASP A 139 17.05 10.07 -3.55
N THR A 140 17.14 9.08 -4.43
CA THR A 140 18.14 9.04 -5.49
C THR A 140 17.40 8.90 -6.81
N VAL A 141 17.70 9.79 -7.76
CA VAL A 141 16.90 10.06 -8.97
C VAL A 141 16.46 8.81 -9.75
N THR A 142 17.22 7.70 -9.65
CA THR A 142 16.97 6.46 -10.41
C THR A 142 16.52 5.26 -9.56
N PHE A 143 16.45 5.36 -8.23
CA PHE A 143 16.32 4.18 -7.39
C PHE A 143 14.86 3.77 -7.13
N GLN A 144 14.42 2.73 -7.84
CA GLN A 144 13.13 2.09 -7.59
C GLN A 144 13.25 1.07 -6.45
N ASN A 145 12.62 1.39 -5.32
CA ASN A 145 12.80 0.65 -4.08
C ASN A 145 11.52 0.04 -3.52
N ARG A 146 10.42 0.16 -4.27
CA ARG A 146 9.13 -0.44 -3.98
C ARG A 146 8.49 -0.94 -5.26
N SER A 147 7.77 -2.05 -5.16
CA SER A 147 7.07 -2.65 -6.30
C SER A 147 5.72 -3.24 -5.90
N TYR A 148 4.83 -3.37 -6.87
CA TYR A 148 3.60 -4.15 -6.72
C TYR A 148 3.86 -5.65 -6.85
N LYS A 149 3.16 -6.40 -6.00
CA LYS A 149 3.10 -7.85 -5.94
C LYS A 149 1.65 -8.29 -5.75
N ARG A 150 1.31 -9.45 -6.30
CA ARG A 150 0.00 -10.11 -6.12
C ARG A 150 -1.18 -9.18 -6.43
N ALA A 151 -1.06 -8.30 -7.42
CA ALA A 151 -2.13 -7.40 -7.84
C ALA A 151 -3.35 -8.21 -8.33
N GLY A 152 -4.52 -7.86 -7.82
CA GLY A 152 -5.78 -8.54 -8.11
C GLY A 152 -5.95 -9.91 -7.44
N GLN A 153 -4.99 -10.37 -6.63
CA GLN A 153 -5.09 -11.66 -5.94
C GLN A 153 -5.79 -11.52 -4.58
N PRO A 154 -6.43 -12.59 -4.08
CA PRO A 154 -7.01 -12.60 -2.75
C PRO A 154 -5.94 -12.61 -1.66
N PHE A 155 -6.33 -12.15 -0.47
CA PHE A 155 -5.48 -12.14 0.72
C PHE A 155 -6.28 -12.56 1.95
N ASP A 156 -5.75 -13.56 2.66
CA ASP A 156 -6.26 -14.01 3.95
C ASP A 156 -5.32 -13.61 5.07
N ILE A 157 -5.89 -13.19 6.20
CA ILE A 157 -5.14 -12.95 7.43
C ILE A 157 -5.94 -13.29 8.68
N THR A 158 -5.31 -13.97 9.62
CA THR A 158 -5.91 -14.30 10.92
C THR A 158 -5.46 -13.29 11.99
N THR A 159 -6.40 -12.71 12.70
CA THR A 159 -6.18 -11.80 13.84
C THR A 159 -7.25 -12.01 14.90
N SER A 160 -6.89 -12.01 16.18
CA SER A 160 -7.82 -12.28 17.29
C SER A 160 -8.67 -13.55 17.10
N GLY A 161 -8.10 -14.61 16.52
CA GLY A 161 -8.81 -15.88 16.27
C GLY A 161 -9.81 -15.86 15.11
N LYS A 162 -9.95 -14.74 14.39
CA LYS A 162 -10.81 -14.62 13.21
C LYS A 162 -9.96 -14.52 11.95
N THR A 163 -10.31 -15.27 10.91
CA THR A 163 -9.75 -15.10 9.56
C THR A 163 -10.56 -14.06 8.80
N LEU A 164 -9.86 -13.06 8.26
CA LEU A 164 -10.40 -12.03 7.39
C LEU A 164 -9.96 -12.34 5.96
N HIS A 165 -10.93 -12.41 5.05
CA HIS A 165 -10.73 -12.66 3.63
C HIS A 165 -10.95 -11.38 2.83
N TYR A 166 -10.07 -11.10 1.88
CA TYR A 166 -10.18 -9.98 0.95
C TYR A 166 -10.00 -10.50 -0.48
N GLU A 167 -11.02 -10.35 -1.32
CA GLU A 167 -11.10 -10.94 -2.67
C GLU A 167 -10.08 -10.32 -3.64
N GLN A 168 -10.00 -8.99 -3.67
CA GLN A 168 -9.13 -8.24 -4.57
C GLN A 168 -8.17 -7.37 -3.77
N THR A 169 -6.88 -7.70 -3.83
CA THR A 169 -5.84 -6.94 -3.14
C THR A 169 -4.68 -6.57 -4.05
N VAL A 170 -3.87 -5.63 -3.58
CA VAL A 170 -2.53 -5.39 -4.09
C VAL A 170 -1.54 -5.31 -2.94
N THR A 171 -0.38 -5.94 -3.10
CA THR A 171 0.72 -5.87 -2.14
C THR A 171 1.80 -4.92 -2.65
N THR A 172 2.32 -4.05 -1.80
CA THR A 172 3.59 -3.35 -2.05
C THR A 172 4.69 -3.97 -1.21
N GLU A 173 5.84 -4.25 -1.80
CA GLU A 173 7.03 -4.71 -1.08
C GLU A 173 8.26 -3.87 -1.46
N ASP A 174 9.06 -3.50 -0.45
CA ASP A 174 10.33 -2.82 -0.65
C ASP A 174 11.43 -3.79 -1.13
N SER A 175 12.40 -3.31 -1.92
CA SER A 175 13.42 -4.15 -2.58
C SER A 175 14.51 -4.73 -1.66
N GLY A 176 14.58 -4.32 -0.39
CA GLY A 176 15.66 -4.74 0.51
C GLY A 176 17.02 -4.08 0.21
N VAL A 177 17.04 -3.05 -0.65
CA VAL A 177 18.21 -2.22 -0.97
C VAL A 177 17.91 -0.78 -0.55
N ASN A 178 18.89 -0.06 0.00
CA ASN A 178 18.72 1.35 0.36
C ASN A 178 19.07 2.29 -0.81
N SER A 179 18.83 3.59 -0.64
CA SER A 179 19.06 4.60 -1.67
C SER A 179 20.51 4.75 -2.14
N TYR A 180 21.48 4.25 -1.37
CA TYR A 180 22.90 4.21 -1.71
C TYR A 180 23.31 2.91 -2.43
N GLY A 181 22.35 2.05 -2.80
CA GLY A 181 22.61 0.75 -3.43
C GLY A 181 23.13 -0.32 -2.46
N GLN A 182 23.11 -0.07 -1.15
CA GLN A 182 23.54 -1.06 -0.16
C GLN A 182 22.43 -2.08 0.09
N ILE A 183 22.79 -3.36 0.03
CA ILE A 183 21.89 -4.46 0.41
C ILE A 183 21.66 -4.38 1.92
N ILE A 184 20.42 -4.12 2.32
CA ILE A 184 19.96 -4.09 3.72
C ILE A 184 19.11 -5.31 4.09
N ASP A 185 18.80 -6.15 3.11
CA ASP A 185 18.22 -7.47 3.25
C ASP A 185 19.02 -8.44 2.38
N ASP A 186 20.03 -9.09 2.96
CA ASP A 186 20.79 -10.15 2.28
C ASP A 186 20.22 -11.54 2.58
N GLY A 187 19.19 -11.61 3.44
CA GLY A 187 18.59 -12.84 3.90
C GLY A 187 19.54 -13.76 4.66
N ILE A 188 20.75 -13.33 5.05
CA ILE A 188 21.79 -14.14 5.72
C ILE A 188 22.24 -13.48 7.02
N ARG A 189 22.75 -12.24 6.95
CA ARG A 189 23.17 -11.43 8.11
C ARG A 189 22.08 -10.47 8.57
N GLN A 190 21.25 -10.01 7.64
CA GLN A 190 20.19 -9.06 7.92
C GLN A 190 18.98 -9.27 7.02
N VAL A 191 17.81 -8.94 7.57
CA VAL A 191 16.53 -8.93 6.85
C VAL A 191 15.90 -7.57 7.07
N ALA A 192 15.39 -6.95 6.01
CA ALA A 192 14.72 -5.66 6.04
C ALA A 192 13.53 -5.66 5.08
N LYS A 193 12.36 -6.00 5.61
CA LYS A 193 11.11 -6.06 4.84
C LYS A 193 10.15 -4.98 5.27
N TYR A 194 9.57 -4.31 4.29
CA TYR A 194 8.37 -3.50 4.48
C TYR A 194 7.34 -3.92 3.44
N ARG A 195 6.23 -4.49 3.92
CA ARG A 195 5.15 -5.00 3.09
C ARG A 195 3.83 -4.37 3.53
N GLN A 196 3.05 -3.90 2.58
CA GLN A 196 1.70 -3.35 2.80
C GLN A 196 0.74 -4.07 1.85
N VAL A 197 -0.46 -4.40 2.32
CA VAL A 197 -1.51 -5.02 1.52
C VAL A 197 -2.72 -4.11 1.58
N TYR A 198 -3.21 -3.76 0.40
CA TYR A 198 -4.37 -2.91 0.20
C TYR A 198 -5.49 -3.73 -0.43
N ALA A 199 -6.66 -3.74 0.18
CA ALA A 199 -7.85 -4.35 -0.40
C ALA A 199 -8.66 -3.29 -1.13
N ARG A 200 -9.25 -3.69 -2.27
CA ARG A 200 -10.15 -2.84 -3.06
C ARG A 200 -11.26 -2.29 -2.17
N ASP A 201 -11.58 -1.01 -2.31
CA ASP A 201 -12.62 -0.27 -1.56
C ASP A 201 -12.43 -0.16 -0.04
N MET A 202 -11.46 -0.87 0.55
CA MET A 202 -11.14 -0.81 1.98
C MET A 202 -9.85 -0.07 2.27
N GLY A 203 -8.88 -0.07 1.34
CA GLY A 203 -7.56 0.51 1.55
C GLY A 203 -6.61 -0.43 2.28
N LEU A 204 -5.72 0.13 3.12
CA LEU A 204 -4.71 -0.65 3.83
C LEU A 204 -5.33 -1.63 4.83
N VAL A 205 -5.18 -2.93 4.59
CA VAL A 205 -5.71 -4.00 5.45
C VAL A 205 -4.63 -4.69 6.29
N TYR A 206 -3.39 -4.64 5.82
CA TYR A 206 -2.24 -5.20 6.54
C TYR A 206 -0.97 -4.42 6.23
N ARG A 207 -0.14 -4.17 7.26
CA ARG A 207 1.26 -3.74 7.07
C ARG A 207 2.19 -4.46 8.02
N VAL A 208 3.38 -4.78 7.54
CA VAL A 208 4.47 -5.31 8.36
C VAL A 208 5.79 -4.64 8.03
N ARG A 209 6.47 -4.17 9.06
CA ARG A 209 7.88 -3.75 9.02
C ARG A 209 8.68 -4.75 9.83
N ARG A 210 9.68 -5.36 9.22
CA ARG A 210 10.57 -6.33 9.86
C ARG A 210 12.01 -5.93 9.59
N ARG A 211 12.79 -5.82 10.65
CA ARG A 211 14.25 -5.67 10.59
C ARG A 211 14.89 -6.66 11.54
N TYR A 212 15.80 -7.49 11.03
CA TYR A 212 16.60 -8.40 11.83
C TYR A 212 18.08 -8.21 11.49
N GLN A 213 18.92 -8.37 12.50
CA GLN A 213 20.35 -8.57 12.39
C GLN A 213 20.66 -9.86 13.15
N TYR A 214 21.33 -10.78 12.47
CA TYR A 214 21.72 -12.08 13.04
C TYR A 214 23.12 -12.04 13.65
N CYS A 215 23.91 -11.02 13.30
CA CYS A 215 25.27 -10.81 13.79
C CYS A 215 25.50 -9.35 14.19
N PRO A 216 26.38 -9.10 15.18
CA PRO A 216 26.92 -7.76 15.42
C PRO A 216 27.74 -7.27 14.21
N ALA A 217 27.91 -5.95 14.10
CA ALA A 217 28.65 -5.31 13.01
C ALA A 217 30.17 -5.60 13.06
N SER A 218 30.71 -6.00 14.21
CA SER A 218 32.11 -6.32 14.41
C SER A 218 32.28 -7.68 15.12
N GLY A 219 33.41 -8.33 14.88
CA GLY A 219 33.76 -9.63 15.46
C GLY A 219 33.48 -10.83 14.53
N ASN A 220 34.06 -11.97 14.88
CA ASN A 220 33.81 -13.23 14.19
C ASN A 220 32.43 -13.75 14.60
N CYS A 221 31.42 -13.50 13.75
CA CYS A 221 30.08 -14.04 13.92
C CYS A 221 29.71 -14.89 12.70
N SER A 222 29.23 -16.11 12.98
CA SER A 222 28.59 -16.97 11.98
C SER A 222 27.07 -16.72 12.02
N PRO A 223 26.46 -16.16 10.96
CA PRO A 223 25.05 -15.81 10.97
C PRO A 223 24.16 -17.04 11.17
N ASN A 224 23.28 -16.98 12.16
CA ASN A 224 22.30 -18.03 12.44
C ASN A 224 20.90 -17.42 12.47
N LYS A 225 20.02 -17.83 11.55
CA LYS A 225 18.64 -17.33 11.48
C LYS A 225 17.78 -17.67 12.70
N ALA A 226 18.17 -18.70 13.47
CA ALA A 226 17.53 -19.04 14.73
C ALA A 226 17.93 -18.12 15.89
N TYR A 227 18.96 -17.28 15.71
CA TYR A 227 19.45 -16.35 16.71
C TYR A 227 19.33 -14.90 16.22
N ILE A 228 18.34 -14.16 16.72
CA ILE A 228 18.14 -12.76 16.35
C ILE A 228 18.95 -11.89 17.31
N TYR A 229 20.12 -11.43 16.88
CA TYR A 229 20.98 -10.54 17.68
C TYR A 229 20.28 -9.22 17.98
N LEU A 230 19.77 -8.53 16.96
CA LEU A 230 18.92 -7.36 17.11
C LEU A 230 17.73 -7.48 16.17
N GLY A 231 16.55 -7.07 16.63
CA GLY A 231 15.36 -7.20 15.81
C GLY A 231 14.24 -6.25 16.20
N ARG A 232 13.46 -5.87 15.20
CA ARG A 232 12.19 -5.18 15.39
C ARG A 232 11.20 -5.62 14.33
N VAL A 233 10.02 -6.02 14.78
CA VAL A 233 8.88 -6.32 13.91
C VAL A 233 7.67 -5.57 14.41
N ARG A 234 7.01 -4.85 13.53
CA ARG A 234 5.66 -4.35 13.78
C ARG A 234 4.74 -4.85 12.69
N SER A 235 3.73 -5.62 13.07
CA SER A 235 2.62 -5.98 12.18
C SER A 235 1.36 -5.27 12.64
N GLU A 236 0.58 -4.80 11.67
CA GLU A 236 -0.69 -4.12 11.91
C GLU A 236 -1.72 -4.72 10.98
N THR A 237 -2.79 -5.28 11.56
CA THR A 237 -3.87 -5.94 10.83
C THR A 237 -5.17 -5.20 11.09
N LEU A 238 -5.88 -4.81 10.03
CA LEU A 238 -7.18 -4.16 10.14
C LEU A 238 -8.16 -5.09 10.88
N VAL A 239 -8.91 -4.53 11.83
CA VAL A 239 -9.93 -5.26 12.58
C VAL A 239 -11.30 -4.62 12.50
N GLU A 240 -11.35 -3.33 12.16
CA GLU A 240 -12.58 -2.55 12.10
C GLU A 240 -12.33 -1.32 11.23
N SER A 241 -13.36 -0.91 10.48
CA SER A 241 -13.37 0.32 9.69
C SER A 241 -14.81 0.82 9.59
N GLY A 242 -14.99 2.14 9.53
CA GLY A 242 -16.33 2.71 9.40
C GLY A 242 -16.31 4.22 9.27
N ARG A 243 -17.45 4.84 9.56
CA ARG A 243 -17.63 6.29 9.67
C ARG A 243 -17.86 6.66 11.14
N LEU A 244 -17.33 7.81 11.55
CA LEU A 244 -17.53 8.42 12.86
C LEU A 244 -18.90 9.10 12.96
#